data_AF-A0A1E7J303-F1
#
_entry.id   AF-A0A1E7J303-F1
#
_cell.length_a   1.000
_cell.length_b   1.000
_cell.length_c   1.000
_cell.angle_alpha   90.00
_cell.angle_beta   90.00
_cell.angle_gamma   90.00
#
_symmetry.space_group_name_H-M   'P 1'
#
loop_
_entity.id
_entity.type
_entity.pdbx_description
1 polymer ?
#
loop_
_entity_poly.entity_id
_entity_poly.type
_entity_poly.pdbx_seq_one_letter_code
_entity_poly.pdbx_strand_id
1 'polypeptide(L)'
;MSEAVTGLYIETIPMENPTEEGEFHVNLLALVSIDFDGDMAEIEANVKEYADLMNEVGLETMAVVRKENAVPVSVFRRFDRLDFDYLSLRADPTHSLPPDR
;
A
#
# COMPACT_ATOMS: atom_id res chain seq x y z
N MET A 1 9.72 -6.12 -2.02
CA MET A 1 9.03 -5.27 -3.01
C MET A 1 9.94 -5.12 -4.23
N SER A 2 9.43 -5.31 -5.45
CA SER A 2 10.20 -5.19 -6.70
C SER A 2 10.73 -3.75 -6.91
N GLU A 3 11.95 -3.59 -7.44
CA GLU A 3 12.54 -2.28 -7.77
C GLU A 3 11.72 -1.48 -8.79
N ALA A 4 10.80 -2.15 -9.51
CA ALA A 4 9.89 -1.53 -10.45
C ALA A 4 8.77 -0.72 -9.81
N VAL A 5 8.47 -0.95 -8.52
CA VAL A 5 7.43 -0.23 -7.79
C VAL A 5 7.98 1.13 -7.33
N THR A 6 7.49 2.21 -7.93
CA THR A 6 7.96 3.57 -7.66
C THR A 6 7.26 4.23 -6.47
N GLY A 7 6.10 3.69 -6.07
CA GLY A 7 5.34 4.20 -4.94
C GLY A 7 4.26 3.22 -4.49
N LEU A 8 4.04 3.16 -3.18
CA LEU A 8 2.93 2.45 -2.58
C LEU A 8 2.06 3.47 -1.84
N TYR A 9 0.76 3.43 -2.10
CA TYR A 9 -0.20 4.41 -1.64
C TYR A 9 -1.35 3.70 -0.95
N ILE A 10 -1.85 4.27 0.13
CA ILE A 10 -2.93 3.72 0.94
C ILE A 10 -4.07 4.73 1.05
N GLU A 11 -5.29 4.29 0.83
CA GLU A 11 -6.50 5.07 1.13
C GLU A 11 -7.31 4.28 2.16
N THR A 12 -7.59 4.90 3.30
CA THR A 12 -8.41 4.31 4.37
C THR A 12 -9.83 4.86 4.26
N ILE A 13 -10.80 3.97 4.18
CA ILE A 13 -12.21 4.30 4.01
C ILE A 13 -12.95 3.80 5.24
N PRO A 14 -13.55 4.69 6.05
CA PRO A 14 -14.35 4.27 7.21
C PRO A 14 -15.54 3.43 6.76
N MET A 15 -15.82 2.33 7.47
CA MET A 15 -17.01 1.53 7.20
C MET A 15 -18.25 2.23 7.77
N GLU A 16 -19.37 2.21 7.03
CA GLU A 16 -20.64 2.79 7.51
C GLU A 16 -21.21 2.03 8.73
N ASN A 17 -20.87 0.74 8.89
CA ASN A 17 -21.22 -0.09 10.03
C ASN A 17 -19.98 -0.89 10.47
N PRO A 18 -19.13 -0.35 11.36
CA PRO A 18 -17.93 -1.05 11.80
C PRO A 18 -18.31 -2.34 12.55
N THR A 19 -17.74 -3.47 12.13
CA THR A 19 -17.78 -4.72 12.89
C THR A 19 -16.65 -4.73 13.92
N GLU A 20 -16.68 -5.66 14.88
CA GLU A 20 -15.61 -5.78 15.90
C GLU A 20 -14.23 -6.12 15.31
N GLU A 21 -14.17 -6.56 14.05
CA GLU A 21 -12.94 -7.05 13.40
C GLU A 21 -12.32 -6.04 12.41
N GLY A 22 -13.00 -4.93 12.08
CA GLY A 22 -12.47 -3.94 11.15
C GLY A 22 -13.31 -2.66 11.09
N GLU A 23 -12.67 -1.53 11.39
CA GLU A 23 -13.33 -0.21 11.34
C GLU A 23 -13.13 0.49 9.98
N PHE A 24 -12.23 -0.03 9.13
CA PHE A 24 -11.81 0.61 7.89
C PHE A 24 -11.60 -0.42 6.77
N HIS A 25 -12.04 -0.05 5.56
CA HIS A 25 -11.53 -0.65 4.33
C HIS A 25 -10.23 0.03 3.93
N VAL A 26 -9.34 -0.72 3.30
CA VAL A 26 -8.06 -0.22 2.81
C VAL A 26 -7.94 -0.46 1.32
N ASN A 27 -7.70 0.61 0.56
CA ASN A 27 -7.27 0.49 -0.83
C ASN A 27 -5.75 0.66 -0.88
N LEU A 28 -5.06 -0.34 -1.40
CA LEU A 28 -3.63 -0.33 -1.65
C LEU A 28 -3.37 -0.12 -3.15
N LEU A 29 -2.68 0.96 -3.49
CA LEU A 29 -2.30 1.28 -4.86
C LEU A 29 -0.78 1.23 -4.99
N ALA A 30 -0.26 0.28 -5.77
CA ALA A 30 1.14 0.26 -6.17
C ALA A 30 1.31 0.91 -7.55
N LEU A 31 2.21 1.88 -7.61
CA LEU A 31 2.64 2.49 -8.87
C LEU A 31 3.87 1.78 -9.40
N VAL A 32 3.86 1.54 -10.70
CA VAL A 32 4.98 1.02 -11.46
C VAL A 32 5.45 2.07 -12.44
N SER A 33 6.76 2.17 -12.64
CA SER A 33 7.36 3.09 -13.61
C SER A 33 6.68 2.94 -14.98
N ILE A 34 6.45 4.07 -15.64
CA ILE A 34 5.95 4.13 -17.03
C ILE A 34 6.79 3.28 -17.98
N ASP A 35 8.11 3.32 -17.79
CA ASP A 35 9.10 2.67 -18.65
C ASP A 35 9.33 1.19 -18.30
N PHE A 36 8.64 0.67 -17.28
CA PHE A 36 8.74 -0.74 -16.94
C PHE A 36 8.15 -1.63 -18.04
N ASP A 37 8.96 -2.55 -18.56
CA ASP A 37 8.64 -3.48 -19.63
C ASP A 37 8.60 -4.95 -19.17
N GLY A 38 8.81 -5.20 -17.87
CA GLY A 38 8.75 -6.53 -17.27
C GLY A 38 7.33 -7.02 -16.97
N ASP A 39 7.26 -8.09 -16.17
CA ASP A 39 5.99 -8.76 -15.89
C ASP A 39 5.17 -8.03 -14.81
N MET A 40 4.08 -7.39 -15.25
CA MET A 40 3.13 -6.75 -14.35
C MET A 40 2.40 -7.76 -13.46
N ALA A 41 2.20 -9.01 -13.92
CA ALA A 41 1.52 -10.04 -13.13
C ALA A 41 2.35 -10.46 -11.92
N GLU A 42 3.68 -10.50 -12.06
CA GLU A 42 4.60 -10.75 -10.94
C GLU A 42 4.51 -9.62 -9.90
N ILE A 43 4.42 -8.36 -10.34
CA ILE A 43 4.25 -7.23 -9.43
C ILE A 43 2.88 -7.31 -8.75
N GLU A 44 1.81 -7.61 -9.49
CA GLU A 44 0.47 -7.79 -8.95
C GLU A 44 0.41 -8.90 -7.89
N ALA A 45 1.07 -10.04 -8.13
CA ALA A 45 1.18 -11.12 -7.16
C ALA A 45 1.88 -10.65 -5.88
N ASN A 46 3.04 -9.98 -6.01
CA ASN A 46 3.78 -9.47 -4.86
C ASN A 46 2.98 -8.44 -4.05
N VAL A 47 2.30 -7.49 -4.71
CA VAL A 47 1.48 -6.48 -4.02
C VAL A 47 0.24 -7.13 -3.38
N LYS A 48 -0.31 -8.16 -4.02
CA LYS A 48 -1.41 -8.94 -3.46
C LYS A 48 -0.99 -9.67 -2.17
N GLU A 49 0.21 -10.23 -2.09
CA GLU A 49 0.70 -10.85 -0.85
C GLU A 49 0.71 -9.84 0.32
N TYR A 50 1.09 -8.58 0.08
CA TYR A 50 0.99 -7.53 1.11
C TYR A 50 -0.45 -7.25 1.53
N ALA A 51 -1.39 -7.17 0.59
CA ALA A 51 -2.80 -6.99 0.93
C ALA A 51 -3.37 -8.20 1.68
N ASP A 52 -2.97 -9.42 1.33
CA ASP A 52 -3.39 -10.63 2.02
C ASP A 52 -2.88 -10.65 3.48
N LEU A 53 -1.64 -10.22 3.73
CA LEU A 53 -1.12 -10.02 5.10
C LEU A 53 -1.90 -8.96 5.90
N MET A 54 -2.34 -7.89 5.25
CA MET A 54 -3.19 -6.87 5.90
C MET A 54 -4.59 -7.43 6.22
N ASN A 55 -5.14 -8.25 5.34
CA ASN A 55 -6.40 -8.97 5.59
C ASN A 55 -6.29 -9.95 6.77
N GLU A 56 -5.16 -10.62 6.93
CA GLU A 56 -4.93 -11.55 8.05
C GLU A 56 -4.96 -10.87 9.44
N VAL A 57 -4.65 -9.57 9.51
CA VAL A 57 -4.73 -8.77 10.74
C VAL A 57 -6.06 -8.02 10.90
N GLY A 58 -7.06 -8.34 10.06
CA GLY A 58 -8.42 -7.79 10.15
C GLY A 58 -8.68 -6.53 9.30
N LEU A 59 -7.73 -6.08 8.49
CA LEU A 59 -7.94 -4.93 7.60
C LEU A 59 -8.50 -5.41 6.27
N GLU A 60 -9.76 -5.10 5.96
CA GLU A 60 -10.35 -5.43 4.64
C GLU A 60 -9.66 -4.65 3.52
N THR A 61 -8.69 -5.28 2.89
CA THR A 61 -7.70 -4.64 2.01
C THR A 61 -7.83 -5.13 0.58
N MET A 62 -7.99 -4.19 -0.36
CA MET A 62 -7.92 -4.43 -1.80
C MET A 62 -6.64 -3.85 -2.38
N ALA A 63 -5.93 -4.63 -3.21
CA ALA A 63 -4.72 -4.19 -3.90
C ALA A 63 -4.93 -3.99 -5.40
N VAL A 64 -4.34 -2.92 -5.93
CA VAL A 64 -4.31 -2.61 -7.36
C VAL A 64 -2.92 -2.13 -7.75
N VAL A 65 -2.41 -2.63 -8.87
CA VAL A 65 -1.15 -2.18 -9.47
C VAL A 65 -1.44 -1.43 -10.76
N ARG A 66 -0.82 -0.25 -10.93
CA ARG A 66 -0.97 0.56 -12.16
C ARG A 66 0.35 1.21 -12.55
N LYS A 67 0.53 1.45 -13.84
CA LYS A 67 1.58 2.35 -14.32
C LYS A 67 1.27 3.80 -13.97
N GLU A 68 2.29 4.61 -13.74
CA GLU A 68 2.16 6.01 -13.34
C GLU A 68 1.28 6.85 -14.29
N ASN A 69 1.37 6.62 -15.60
CA ASN A 69 0.57 7.33 -16.60
C ASN A 69 -0.91 6.91 -16.65
N ALA A 70 -1.26 5.78 -16.01
CA ALA A 70 -2.63 5.26 -15.99
C ALA A 70 -3.42 5.77 -14.78
N VAL A 71 -2.80 6.50 -13.85
CA VAL A 71 -3.44 6.98 -12.62
C VAL A 71 -3.70 8.50 -12.73
N PRO A 72 -4.96 8.95 -12.72
CA PRO A 72 -5.28 10.37 -12.70
C PRO A 72 -4.77 11.06 -11.44
N VAL A 73 -4.33 12.32 -11.56
CA VAL A 73 -3.84 13.10 -10.42
C VAL A 73 -4.88 13.26 -9.29
N SER A 74 -6.16 13.24 -9.63
CA SER A 74 -7.25 13.28 -8.65
C SER A 74 -7.27 12.04 -7.73
N VAL A 75 -6.78 10.90 -8.20
CA VAL A 75 -6.70 9.67 -7.39
C VAL A 75 -5.62 9.84 -6.33
N PHE A 76 -4.43 10.37 -6.67
CA PHE A 76 -3.35 10.59 -5.69
C PHE A 76 -3.74 11.46 -4.50
N ARG A 77 -4.68 12.41 -4.69
CA ARG A 77 -5.10 13.30 -3.59
C ARG A 77 -5.89 12.62 -2.49
N ARG A 78 -6.40 11.41 -2.74
CA ARG A 78 -7.16 10.64 -1.75
C ARG A 78 -6.33 9.59 -1.03
N PHE A 79 -5.13 9.30 -1.53
CA PHE A 79 -4.26 8.30 -0.96
C PHE A 79 -3.11 8.97 -0.21
N ASP A 80 -2.78 8.44 0.95
CA ASP A 80 -1.55 8.72 1.65
C ASP A 80 -0.42 7.87 1.06
N ARG A 81 0.76 8.47 0.89
CA ARG A 81 1.94 7.74 0.42
C ARG A 81 2.55 6.97 1.59
N LEU A 82 2.73 5.65 1.43
CA LEU A 82 3.50 4.85 2.37
C LEU A 82 4.98 5.06 2.11
N ASP A 83 5.72 5.39 3.17
CA ASP A 83 7.18 5.43 3.10
C ASP A 83 7.72 4.00 3.18
N PHE A 84 8.47 3.60 2.15
CA PHE A 84 9.04 2.26 2.06
C PHE A 84 10.03 1.97 3.20
N ASP A 85 10.60 3.01 3.80
CA ASP A 85 11.47 2.91 4.97
C ASP A 85 10.76 2.24 6.16
N TYR A 86 9.44 2.41 6.29
CA TYR A 86 8.64 1.78 7.36
C TYR A 86 8.15 0.38 7.01
N LEU A 87 8.26 -0.04 5.74
CA LEU A 87 7.82 -1.36 5.26
C LEU A 87 8.95 -2.39 5.21
N SER A 88 10.14 -2.04 5.71
CA SER A 88 11.24 -2.98 5.87
C SER A 88 10.85 -4.07 6.86
N LEU A 89 10.55 -5.27 6.35
CA LEU A 89 10.45 -6.52 7.14
C LEU A 89 11.84 -6.97 7.63
N ARG A 90 12.63 -6.05 8.19
CA ARG A 90 13.78 -6.40 9.02
C ARG A 90 13.31 -6.39 10.46
N ALA A 91 13.15 -7.59 11.00
CA ALA A 91 13.08 -7.82 12.43
C ALA A 91 14.31 -7.19 13.12
N ASP A 92 14.16 -5.97 13.64
CA ASP A 92 14.73 -5.52 14.91
C ASP A 92 14.24 -4.09 15.24
N PRO A 93 13.86 -3.77 16.49
CA PRO A 93 13.29 -2.48 16.85
C PRO A 93 14.41 -1.52 17.24
N THR A 94 14.67 -0.49 16.43
CA THR A 94 15.23 0.76 16.96
C THR A 94 14.81 1.92 16.08
N HIS A 95 13.54 2.32 16.17
CA HIS A 95 13.23 3.72 15.94
C HIS A 95 12.62 4.33 17.18
N SER A 96 13.47 5.05 17.91
CA SER A 96 13.09 5.97 18.96
C SER A 96 12.07 6.95 18.39
N LEU A 97 10.95 7.11 19.09
CA LEU A 97 9.92 8.12 18.81
C LEU A 97 10.58 9.50 18.54
N PRO A 98 10.06 10.31 17.60
CA PRO A 98 10.56 11.65 17.40
C PRO A 98 10.35 12.46 18.68
N PRO A 99 11.29 13.36 19.07
CA PRO A 99 11.14 14.11 20.31
C PRO A 99 9.95 15.07 20.20
N ASP A 100 9.14 15.09 21.25
CA ASP A 100 8.03 16.01 21.44
C ASP A 100 8.48 17.45 21.19
N ARG A 101 7.71 18.18 20.39
CA ARG A 101 7.77 19.64 20.29
C ARG A 101 6.56 20.26 20.96
#